data_AF-A0A1H9N9Q1-F1
#
_entry.id   AF-A0A1H9N9Q1-F1
#
_cell.length_a   1.000
_cell.length_b   1.000
_cell.length_c   1.000
_cell.angle_alpha   90.00
_cell.angle_beta   90.00
_cell.angle_gamma   90.00
#
_symmetry.space_group_name_H-M   'P 1'
#
loop_
_entity.id
_entity.type
_entity.pdbx_description
1 polymer ?
#
loop_
_entity_poly.entity_id
_entity_poly.type
_entity_poly.pdbx_seq_one_letter_code
_entity_poly.pdbx_strand_id
1 'polypeptide(L)'
;MTIVVNLIIIGLIIVLSVVVFCRLIISSSSLTKISDKFEVINVTKSTYDERVNLAGEIIKQEYYENIIDQAELEKNRDKYYLEYATYVVCSQIIAIFPLLGILGTVLGLVMGGIDADMLLEGLSTALYTTLAGLVASILLKLFDAAVVGKKINLIDAKFEKADAIINRQIIRSEIRSASNNMR
;
A
#
# COMPACT_ATOMS: atom_id res chain seq x y z
N MET A 1 -32.31 7.38 -27.13
CA MET A 1 -32.36 7.20 -25.65
C MET A 1 -31.12 6.46 -25.17
N THR A 2 -30.80 5.35 -25.83
CA THR A 2 -29.50 4.64 -25.90
C THR A 2 -28.24 5.52 -25.82
N ILE A 3 -28.08 6.55 -26.66
CA ILE A 3 -26.90 7.46 -26.63
C ILE A 3 -26.73 8.14 -25.26
N VAL A 4 -27.84 8.60 -24.67
CA VAL A 4 -27.83 9.29 -23.36
C VAL A 4 -27.44 8.32 -22.26
N VAL A 5 -27.98 7.10 -22.29
CA VAL A 5 -27.63 6.04 -21.31
C VAL A 5 -26.15 5.65 -21.42
N ASN A 6 -25.62 5.55 -22.64
CA ASN A 6 -24.21 5.24 -22.88
C ASN A 6 -23.29 6.33 -22.28
N LEU A 7 -23.59 7.61 -22.54
CA LEU A 7 -22.84 8.72 -21.97
C LEU A 7 -22.89 8.74 -20.44
N ILE A 8 -24.02 8.39 -19.84
CA ILE A 8 -24.16 8.31 -18.38
C ILE A 8 -23.28 7.18 -17.81
N ILE A 9 -23.32 5.98 -18.39
CA ILE A 9 -22.55 4.83 -17.89
C ILE A 9 -21.05 5.06 -18.07
N ILE A 10 -20.62 5.48 -19.27
CA ILE A 10 -19.21 5.80 -19.53
C ILE A 10 -18.75 6.96 -18.64
N GLY A 11 -19.57 8.01 -18.51
CA GLY A 11 -19.29 9.13 -17.62
C GLY A 11 -19.11 8.69 -16.17
N LEU A 12 -19.97 7.80 -15.67
CA LEU A 12 -19.87 7.21 -14.34
C LEU A 12 -18.58 6.40 -14.17
N ILE A 13 -18.23 5.55 -15.14
CA ILE A 13 -16.98 4.77 -15.14
C ILE A 13 -15.77 5.72 -15.08
N ILE A 14 -15.75 6.78 -15.88
CA ILE A 14 -14.65 7.75 -15.90
C ILE A 14 -14.54 8.48 -14.55
N VAL A 15 -15.65 9.01 -14.03
CA VAL A 15 -15.65 9.74 -12.76
C VAL A 15 -15.20 8.84 -11.61
N LEU A 16 -15.72 7.62 -11.52
CA LEU A 16 -15.29 6.65 -10.51
C LEU A 16 -13.81 6.29 -10.66
N SER A 17 -13.34 6.10 -11.90
CA SER A 17 -11.94 5.78 -12.18
C SER A 17 -11.01 6.90 -11.71
N VAL A 18 -11.36 8.16 -11.99
CA VAL A 18 -10.60 9.34 -11.56
C VAL A 18 -10.60 9.45 -10.04
N VAL A 19 -11.75 9.23 -9.37
CA VAL A 19 -11.83 9.26 -7.91
C VAL A 19 -10.93 8.19 -7.29
N VAL A 20 -10.98 6.96 -7.78
CA VAL A 20 -10.13 5.86 -7.31
C VAL A 20 -8.66 6.17 -7.57
N PHE A 21 -8.33 6.67 -8.76
CA PHE A 21 -6.96 7.05 -9.11
C PHE A 21 -6.40 8.14 -8.19
N CYS A 22 -7.17 9.20 -7.94
CA CYS A 22 -6.78 10.26 -7.00
C CYS A 22 -6.58 9.71 -5.59
N ARG A 23 -7.45 8.80 -5.13
CA ARG A 23 -7.30 8.15 -3.82
C ARG A 23 -6.04 7.28 -3.75
N LEU A 24 -5.69 6.55 -4.81
CA LEU A 24 -4.43 5.80 -4.88
C LEU A 24 -3.21 6.71 -4.84
N ILE A 25 -3.24 7.87 -5.52
CA ILE A 25 -2.16 8.86 -5.46
C ILE A 25 -1.99 9.42 -4.05
N ILE A 26 -3.09 9.77 -3.38
CA ILE A 26 -3.06 10.29 -2.00
C ILE A 26 -2.47 9.23 -1.06
N SER A 27 -2.95 7.99 -1.15
CA SER A 27 -2.44 6.88 -0.33
C SER A 27 -0.95 6.64 -0.60
N SER A 28 -0.53 6.60 -1.87
CA SER A 28 0.88 6.49 -2.27
C SER A 28 1.76 7.59 -1.65
N SER A 29 1.24 8.83 -1.64
CA SER A 29 1.93 9.98 -1.05
C SER A 29 2.02 9.86 0.48
N SER A 30 0.96 9.40 1.14
CA SER A 30 0.93 9.16 2.59
C SER A 30 1.91 8.07 3.00
N LEU A 31 1.94 6.95 2.27
CA LEU A 31 2.88 5.85 2.48
C LEU A 31 4.33 6.28 2.30
N THR A 32 4.62 7.17 1.34
CA THR A 32 5.97 7.75 1.18
C THR A 32 6.40 8.51 2.42
N LYS A 33 5.52 9.39 2.96
CA LYS A 33 5.81 10.14 4.19
C LYS A 33 6.05 9.22 5.39
N ILE A 34 5.34 8.10 5.48
CA ILE A 34 5.54 7.10 6.54
C ILE A 34 6.91 6.41 6.35
N SER A 35 7.24 6.01 5.13
CA SER A 35 8.52 5.39 4.79
C SER A 35 9.72 6.31 5.08
N ASP A 36 9.60 7.61 4.86
CA ASP A 36 10.69 8.58 5.09
C ASP A 36 10.93 8.79 6.60
N LYS A 37 9.86 8.82 7.40
CA LYS A 37 9.98 8.88 8.87
C LYS A 37 10.67 7.66 9.47
N PHE A 38 10.52 6.50 8.82
CA PHE A 38 11.24 5.29 9.20
C PHE A 38 12.76 5.43 9.13
N GLU A 39 13.27 6.22 8.19
CA GLU A 39 14.71 6.45 8.05
C GLU A 39 15.24 7.32 9.20
N VAL A 40 14.42 8.27 9.67
CA VAL A 40 14.75 9.18 10.77
C VAL A 40 14.75 8.47 12.13
N ILE A 41 13.92 7.43 12.31
CA ILE A 41 13.79 6.68 13.58
C ILE A 41 14.98 5.72 13.80
N ASN A 42 15.75 5.40 12.77
CA ASN A 42 17.03 4.69 12.94
C ASN A 42 18.08 5.65 13.52
N VAL A 43 18.05 5.84 14.83
CA VAL A 43 19.06 6.63 15.53
C VAL A 43 20.29 5.73 15.75
N THR A 44 21.35 5.98 15.01
CA THR A 44 22.64 5.34 15.25
C THR A 44 23.28 5.94 16.49
N LYS A 45 23.22 5.24 17.63
CA LYS A 45 23.99 5.63 18.83
C LYS A 45 25.33 4.92 18.86
N SER A 46 26.40 5.67 19.07
CA SER A 46 27.71 5.12 19.44
C SER A 46 27.65 4.63 20.89
N THR A 47 28.09 3.40 21.12
CA THR A 47 28.25 2.80 22.46
C THR A 47 29.61 2.09 22.52
N TYR A 48 30.22 2.07 23.70
CA TYR A 48 31.52 1.47 23.95
C TYR A 48 31.36 0.18 24.76
N ASP A 49 32.04 -0.89 24.34
CA ASP A 49 32.20 -2.15 25.09
C ASP A 49 33.67 -2.20 25.50
N GLU A 50 33.89 -2.48 26.77
CA GLU A 50 35.22 -2.65 27.33
C GLU A 50 35.53 -4.14 27.32
N ARG A 51 36.42 -4.55 26.41
CA ARG A 51 36.88 -5.94 26.31
C ARG A 51 38.31 -6.04 26.79
N VAL A 52 38.60 -7.07 27.57
CA VAL A 52 39.96 -7.35 28.01
C VAL A 52 40.65 -8.21 26.96
N ASN A 53 41.80 -7.77 26.44
CA ASN A 53 42.58 -8.57 25.49
C ASN A 53 43.33 -9.70 26.21
N LEU A 54 43.95 -10.60 25.45
CA LEU A 54 44.76 -11.71 25.98
C LEU A 54 45.96 -11.25 26.84
N ALA A 55 46.38 -9.99 26.73
CA ALA A 55 47.44 -9.37 27.53
C ALA A 55 46.91 -8.63 28.79
N GLY A 56 45.59 -8.65 29.06
CA GLY A 56 44.98 -8.01 30.23
C GLY A 56 44.63 -6.54 30.05
N GLU A 57 44.76 -5.97 28.85
CA GLU A 57 44.47 -4.56 28.58
C GLU A 57 42.99 -4.35 28.23
N ILE A 58 42.40 -3.26 28.73
CA ILE A 58 41.02 -2.87 28.40
C ILE A 58 41.01 -2.16 27.04
N ILE A 59 40.44 -2.81 26.04
CA ILE A 59 40.18 -2.25 24.72
C ILE A 59 38.75 -1.71 24.71
N LYS A 60 38.61 -0.40 24.47
CA LYS A 60 37.31 0.23 24.17
C LYS A 60 37.00 0.05 22.71
N GLN A 61 36.05 -0.83 22.39
CA GLN A 61 35.58 -1.00 21.03
C GLN A 61 34.31 -0.18 20.85
N GLU A 62 34.37 0.80 19.95
CA GLU A 62 33.21 1.60 19.55
C GLU A 62 32.36 0.77 18.58
N TYR A 63 31.08 0.60 18.89
CA TYR A 63 30.11 0.05 17.95
C TYR A 63 28.87 0.94 17.92
N TYR A 64 28.30 0.97 16.72
CA TYR A 64 27.08 1.70 16.44
C TYR A 64 25.89 0.77 16.65
N GLU A 65 25.01 1.11 17.58
CA GLU A 65 23.74 0.42 17.80
C GLU A 65 22.61 1.30 17.26
N ASN A 66 21.82 0.76 16.34
CA ASN A 66 20.60 1.42 15.89
C ASN A 66 19.56 1.27 17.00
N ILE A 67 19.21 2.37 17.66
CA ILE A 67 18.12 2.41 18.64
C ILE A 67 16.88 2.93 17.95
N ILE A 68 15.80 2.16 18.06
CA ILE A 68 14.50 2.50 17.50
C ILE A 68 13.62 2.94 18.65
N ASP A 69 13.05 4.14 18.56
CA ASP A 69 12.01 4.58 19.49
C ASP A 69 10.74 3.74 19.24
N GLN A 70 10.47 2.81 20.16
CA GLN A 70 9.33 1.90 20.04
C GLN A 70 7.98 2.65 20.02
N ALA A 71 7.83 3.72 20.81
CA ALA A 71 6.58 4.47 20.86
C ALA A 71 6.31 5.21 19.54
N GLU A 72 7.36 5.76 18.92
CA GLU A 72 7.24 6.39 17.62
C GLU A 72 7.00 5.35 16.50
N LEU A 73 7.63 4.18 16.60
CA LEU A 73 7.42 3.05 15.68
C LEU A 73 5.95 2.60 15.68
N GLU A 74 5.38 2.36 16.86
CA GLU A 74 3.99 1.94 17.03
C GLU A 74 3.02 2.99 16.48
N LYS A 75 3.26 4.28 16.76
CA LYS A 75 2.45 5.37 16.22
C LYS A 75 2.49 5.44 14.68
N ASN A 76 3.62 5.15 14.07
CA ASN A 76 3.73 5.09 12.60
C ASN A 76 3.09 3.83 12.03
N ARG A 77 3.11 2.71 12.78
CA ARG A 77 2.42 1.47 12.44
C ARG A 77 0.92 1.65 12.40
N ASP A 78 0.33 2.34 13.37
CA ASP A 78 -1.11 2.63 13.39
C ASP A 78 -1.54 3.46 12.18
N LYS A 79 -0.75 4.49 11.83
CA LYS A 79 -0.99 5.30 10.63
C LYS A 79 -0.87 4.49 9.35
N TYR A 80 0.12 3.62 9.29
CA TYR A 80 0.31 2.72 8.16
C TYR A 80 -0.90 1.80 7.97
N TYR A 81 -1.42 1.18 9.03
CA TYR A 81 -2.58 0.30 8.93
C TYR A 81 -3.85 1.02 8.48
N LEU A 82 -4.06 2.26 8.92
CA LEU A 82 -5.18 3.09 8.44
C LEU A 82 -5.10 3.36 6.92
N GLU A 83 -3.91 3.72 6.45
CA GLU A 83 -3.65 3.98 5.02
C GLU A 83 -3.72 2.69 4.19
N TYR A 84 -3.20 1.59 4.74
CA TYR A 84 -3.27 0.27 4.12
C TYR A 84 -4.72 -0.21 3.98
N ALA A 85 -5.56 -0.04 5.00
CA ALA A 85 -6.98 -0.39 4.93
C ALA A 85 -7.69 0.41 3.81
N THR A 86 -7.41 1.72 3.74
CA THR A 86 -7.96 2.60 2.69
C THR A 86 -7.51 2.15 1.29
N TYR A 87 -6.24 1.80 1.16
CA TYR A 87 -5.67 1.23 -0.05
C TYR A 87 -6.37 -0.07 -0.47
N VAL A 88 -6.56 -1.02 0.45
CA VAL A 88 -7.22 -2.31 0.18
C VAL A 88 -8.63 -2.11 -0.37
N VAL A 89 -9.40 -1.20 0.23
CA VAL A 89 -10.73 -0.84 -0.27
C VAL A 89 -10.66 -0.30 -1.70
N CYS A 90 -9.73 0.60 -2.00
CA CYS A 90 -9.55 1.13 -3.35
C CYS A 90 -9.17 0.01 -4.34
N SER A 91 -8.25 -0.88 -3.96
CA SER A 91 -7.82 -2.00 -4.80
C SER A 91 -8.95 -2.97 -5.12
N GLN A 92 -9.87 -3.19 -4.17
CA GLN A 92 -11.07 -4.00 -4.39
C GLN A 92 -12.07 -3.32 -5.32
N ILE A 93 -12.24 -2.00 -5.23
CA ILE A 93 -13.10 -1.24 -6.15
C ILE A 93 -12.61 -1.34 -7.60
N ILE A 94 -11.28 -1.39 -7.83
CA ILE A 94 -10.71 -1.57 -9.18
C ILE A 94 -11.26 -2.84 -9.87
N ALA A 95 -11.50 -3.91 -9.11
CA ALA A 95 -12.03 -5.17 -9.62
C ALA A 95 -13.52 -5.09 -10.01
N ILE A 96 -14.23 -4.04 -9.61
CA ILE A 96 -15.65 -3.83 -9.92
C ILE A 96 -15.84 -3.18 -11.31
N PHE A 97 -14.84 -2.47 -11.85
CA PHE A 97 -14.97 -1.78 -13.15
C PHE A 97 -15.33 -2.70 -14.33
N PRO A 98 -14.73 -3.90 -14.49
CA PRO A 98 -15.15 -4.83 -15.53
C PRO A 98 -16.61 -5.27 -15.35
N LEU A 99 -17.07 -5.43 -14.10
CA LEU A 99 -18.45 -5.77 -13.79
C LEU A 99 -19.42 -4.64 -14.13
N LEU A 100 -19.02 -3.37 -13.95
CA LEU A 100 -19.78 -2.22 -14.43
C LEU A 100 -19.88 -2.18 -15.96
N GLY A 101 -18.83 -2.61 -16.66
CA GLY A 101 -18.86 -2.79 -18.11
C GLY A 101 -19.89 -3.83 -18.54
N ILE A 102 -19.95 -4.97 -17.85
CA ILE A 102 -20.96 -6.02 -18.08
C ILE A 102 -22.37 -5.49 -17.75
N LEU A 103 -22.54 -4.71 -16.69
CA LEU A 103 -23.84 -4.09 -16.41
C LEU A 103 -24.29 -3.19 -17.57
N GLY A 104 -23.36 -2.44 -18.17
CA GLY A 104 -23.61 -1.65 -19.37
C GLY A 104 -24.03 -2.49 -20.58
N THR A 105 -23.51 -3.71 -20.71
CA THR A 105 -23.92 -4.62 -21.80
C THR A 105 -25.34 -5.10 -21.64
N VAL A 106 -25.71 -5.53 -20.43
CA VAL A 106 -27.07 -6.00 -20.13
C VAL A 106 -28.07 -4.88 -20.40
N LEU A 107 -27.77 -3.66 -19.95
CA LEU A 107 -28.62 -2.49 -20.20
C LEU A 107 -28.70 -2.16 -21.70
N GLY A 108 -27.57 -2.16 -22.41
CA GLY A 108 -27.54 -1.89 -23.86
C GLY A 108 -28.37 -2.90 -24.66
N LEU A 109 -28.26 -4.19 -24.34
CA LEU A 109 -29.01 -5.25 -25.01
C LEU A 109 -30.50 -5.22 -24.67
N VAL A 110 -30.87 -4.97 -23.42
CA VAL A 110 -32.29 -4.84 -23.01
C VAL A 110 -32.97 -3.67 -23.71
N MET A 111 -32.24 -2.56 -23.91
CA MET A 111 -32.77 -1.39 -24.60
C MET A 111 -32.77 -1.51 -26.12
N GLY A 112 -32.05 -2.48 -26.69
CA GLY A 112 -31.94 -2.69 -28.14
C GLY A 112 -33.22 -3.23 -28.80
N GLY A 113 -34.20 -3.70 -28.03
CA GLY A 113 -35.51 -4.10 -28.57
C GLY A 113 -35.43 -5.23 -29.61
N ILE A 114 -36.41 -5.26 -30.53
CA ILE A 114 -36.58 -6.31 -31.56
C ILE A 114 -36.18 -5.80 -32.96
N ASP A 115 -36.16 -4.48 -33.16
CA ASP A 115 -35.79 -3.87 -34.44
C ASP A 115 -34.28 -3.98 -34.70
N ALA A 116 -33.90 -4.37 -35.91
CA ALA A 116 -32.50 -4.61 -36.28
C ALA A 116 -31.59 -3.40 -36.04
N ASP A 117 -32.07 -2.18 -36.32
CA ASP A 117 -31.31 -0.95 -36.12
C ASP A 117 -31.10 -0.65 -34.63
N MET A 118 -32.13 -0.84 -33.80
CA MET A 118 -32.04 -0.66 -32.35
C MET A 118 -31.14 -1.71 -31.70
N LEU A 119 -31.15 -2.94 -32.23
CA LEU A 119 -30.33 -4.03 -31.74
C LEU A 119 -28.84 -3.78 -32.05
N LEU A 120 -28.50 -3.26 -33.23
CA LEU A 120 -27.14 -2.84 -33.56
C LEU A 120 -26.64 -1.70 -32.66
N GLU A 121 -27.51 -0.73 -32.37
CA GLU A 121 -27.17 0.38 -31.46
C GLU A 121 -26.96 -0.09 -30.01
N GLY A 122 -27.81 -0.99 -29.53
CA GLY A 122 -27.68 -1.63 -28.22
C GLY A 122 -26.41 -2.47 -28.10
N LEU A 123 -26.06 -3.21 -29.15
CA LEU A 123 -24.81 -4.00 -29.21
C LEU A 123 -23.57 -3.11 -29.19
N SER A 124 -23.56 -2.04 -29.99
CA SER A 124 -22.47 -1.05 -30.00
C SER A 124 -22.26 -0.46 -28.60
N THR A 125 -23.34 -0.07 -27.93
CA THR A 125 -23.32 0.44 -26.55
C THR A 125 -22.75 -0.57 -25.55
N ALA A 126 -23.15 -1.84 -25.68
CA ALA A 126 -22.64 -2.92 -24.84
C ALA A 126 -21.13 -3.11 -24.97
N LEU A 127 -20.62 -3.06 -26.21
CA LEU A 127 -19.19 -3.22 -26.47
C LEU A 127 -18.36 -2.06 -25.93
N TYR A 128 -18.81 -0.81 -26.12
CA TYR A 128 -18.08 0.36 -25.63
C TYR A 128 -18.03 0.43 -24.11
N THR A 129 -19.13 0.12 -23.42
CA THR A 129 -19.17 0.13 -21.95
C THR A 129 -18.28 -0.96 -21.35
N THR A 130 -18.23 -2.15 -21.95
CA THR A 130 -17.29 -3.22 -21.56
C THR A 130 -15.85 -2.80 -21.76
N LEU A 131 -15.54 -2.26 -22.94
CA LEU A 131 -14.18 -1.82 -23.26
C LEU A 131 -13.73 -0.73 -22.28
N ALA A 132 -14.58 0.25 -21.98
CA ALA A 132 -14.28 1.31 -21.03
C ALA A 132 -14.01 0.76 -19.61
N GLY A 133 -14.86 -0.14 -19.11
CA GLY A 133 -14.67 -0.76 -17.79
C GLY A 133 -13.39 -1.59 -17.70
N LEU A 134 -13.09 -2.36 -18.75
CA LEU A 134 -11.88 -3.18 -18.81
C LEU A 134 -10.61 -2.33 -18.90
N VAL A 135 -10.60 -1.31 -19.78
CA VAL A 135 -9.46 -0.39 -19.91
C VAL A 135 -9.21 0.35 -18.60
N ALA A 136 -10.25 0.88 -17.96
CA ALA A 136 -10.14 1.54 -16.66
C ALA A 136 -9.54 0.61 -15.59
N SER A 137 -10.07 -0.61 -15.47
CA SER A 137 -9.58 -1.59 -14.50
C SER A 137 -8.12 -1.94 -14.72
N ILE A 138 -7.72 -2.21 -15.96
CA ILE A 138 -6.33 -2.57 -16.30
C ILE A 138 -5.38 -1.42 -15.97
N LEU A 139 -5.69 -0.19 -16.38
CA LEU A 139 -4.83 0.97 -16.14
C LEU A 139 -4.66 1.24 -14.64
N LEU A 140 -5.76 1.20 -13.88
CA LEU A 140 -5.72 1.38 -12.43
C LEU A 140 -4.93 0.26 -11.74
N LYS A 141 -5.10 -1.00 -12.19
CA LYS A 141 -4.40 -2.14 -11.58
C LYS A 141 -2.91 -2.14 -11.89
N LEU A 142 -2.52 -1.71 -13.08
CA LEU A 142 -1.12 -1.51 -13.44
C LEU A 142 -0.49 -0.42 -12.56
N PHE A 143 -1.18 0.70 -12.35
CA PHE A 143 -0.70 1.77 -11.46
C PHE A 143 -0.58 1.29 -10.00
N ASP A 144 -1.60 0.59 -9.50
CA ASP A 144 -1.60 -0.04 -8.17
C ASP A 144 -0.37 -0.92 -7.97
N ALA A 145 -0.16 -1.91 -8.86
CA ALA A 145 0.95 -2.85 -8.76
C ALA A 145 2.32 -2.18 -8.93
N ALA A 146 2.44 -1.21 -9.84
CA ALA A 146 3.72 -0.59 -10.16
C ALA A 146 4.19 0.39 -9.07
N VAL A 147 3.27 1.10 -8.43
CA VAL A 147 3.59 2.22 -7.52
C VAL A 147 3.24 1.89 -6.08
N VAL A 148 1.98 1.59 -5.79
CA VAL A 148 1.48 1.49 -4.41
C VAL A 148 1.91 0.17 -3.77
N GLY A 149 1.72 -0.95 -4.48
CA GLY A 149 2.10 -2.28 -4.00
C GLY A 149 3.59 -2.39 -3.66
N LYS A 150 4.47 -1.76 -4.46
CA LYS A 150 5.91 -1.72 -4.15
C LYS A 150 6.23 -0.98 -2.86
N LYS A 151 5.53 0.13 -2.59
CA LYS A 151 5.73 0.93 -1.37
C LYS A 151 5.29 0.18 -0.12
N ILE A 152 4.15 -0.50 -0.20
CA ILE A 152 3.63 -1.36 0.88
C ILE A 152 4.66 -2.43 1.26
N ASN A 153 5.13 -3.21 0.27
CA ASN A 153 6.13 -4.25 0.51
C ASN A 153 7.43 -3.70 1.13
N LEU A 154 7.84 -2.50 0.71
CA LEU A 154 9.03 -1.84 1.25
C LEU A 154 8.82 -1.42 2.71
N ILE A 155 7.65 -0.88 3.04
CA ILE A 155 7.32 -0.47 4.41
C ILE A 155 7.19 -1.69 5.32
N ASP A 156 6.54 -2.76 4.88
CA ASP A 156 6.46 -4.02 5.63
C ASP A 156 7.85 -4.59 5.94
N ALA A 157 8.73 -4.61 4.94
CA ALA A 157 10.12 -5.03 5.14
C ALA A 157 10.90 -4.12 6.11
N LYS A 158 10.56 -2.82 6.18
CA LYS A 158 11.14 -1.89 7.17
C LYS A 158 10.61 -2.18 8.58
N PHE A 159 9.31 -2.44 8.74
CA PHE A 159 8.72 -2.83 10.03
C PHE A 159 9.33 -4.14 10.55
N GLU A 160 9.47 -5.14 9.68
CA GLU A 160 10.07 -6.44 10.05
C GLU A 160 11.52 -6.27 10.55
N LYS A 161 12.32 -5.45 9.85
CA LYS A 161 13.68 -5.11 10.28
C LYS A 161 13.70 -4.39 11.62
N ALA A 162 12.76 -3.46 11.84
CA ALA A 162 12.65 -2.73 13.09
C ALA A 162 12.34 -3.66 14.28
N ASP A 163 11.39 -4.56 14.11
CA ASP A 163 11.03 -5.56 15.13
C ASP A 163 12.22 -6.48 15.45
N ALA A 164 12.99 -6.88 14.43
CA ALA A 164 14.20 -7.69 14.62
C ALA A 164 15.31 -6.95 15.38
N ILE A 165 15.36 -5.61 15.32
CA ILE A 165 16.30 -4.79 16.09
C ILE A 165 15.82 -4.65 17.53
N ILE A 166 14.54 -4.32 17.75
CA ILE A 166 13.95 -4.19 19.09
C ILE A 166 14.09 -5.50 19.87
N ASN A 167 13.76 -6.64 19.25
CA ASN A 167 13.87 -7.93 19.91
C ASN A 167 15.32 -8.25 20.34
N ARG A 168 16.31 -7.89 19.50
CA ARG A 168 17.73 -8.02 19.84
C ARG A 168 18.13 -7.13 21.03
N GLN A 169 17.56 -5.94 21.16
CA GLN A 169 17.82 -5.03 22.27
C GLN A 169 17.24 -5.56 23.59
N ILE A 170 16.01 -6.06 23.56
CA ILE A 170 15.34 -6.65 24.73
C ILE A 170 16.19 -7.81 25.27
N ILE A 171 16.56 -8.77 24.42
CA ILE A 171 17.39 -9.92 24.80
C ILE A 171 18.73 -9.49 25.40
N ARG A 172 19.41 -8.49 24.80
CA ARG A 172 20.68 -7.96 25.35
C ARG A 172 20.50 -7.33 26.72
N SER A 173 19.40 -6.60 26.94
CA SER A 173 19.12 -5.94 28.22
C SER A 173 18.82 -6.95 29.34
N GLU A 174 18.14 -8.05 29.00
CA GLU A 174 17.87 -9.16 29.92
C GLU A 174 19.16 -9.88 30.33
N ILE A 175 20.04 -10.17 29.35
CA ILE A 175 21.35 -10.81 29.62
C ILE A 175 22.21 -9.92 30.52
N ARG A 176 22.27 -8.60 30.29
CA ARG A 176 23.01 -7.67 31.17
C ARG A 176 22.45 -7.65 32.58
N SER A 177 21.12 -7.63 32.72
CA SER A 177 20.46 -7.65 34.03
C SER A 177 20.75 -8.94 34.79
N ALA A 178 20.73 -10.09 34.10
CA ALA A 178 21.08 -11.38 34.68
C ALA A 178 22.55 -11.46 35.11
N SER A 179 23.48 -10.95 34.28
CA SER A 179 24.90 -10.92 34.60
C SER A 179 25.22 -10.02 35.80
N ASN A 180 24.52 -8.90 35.97
CA ASN A 180 24.72 -8.01 37.12
C ASN A 180 24.18 -8.62 38.43
N ASN A 181 23.13 -9.43 38.37
CA ASN A 181 22.60 -10.12 39.54
C ASN A 181 23.47 -11.32 40.00
N MET A 182 24.41 -11.77 39.18
CA MET A 182 25.35 -12.86 39.51
C MET A 182 26.68 -12.38 40.11
N ARG A 183 26.92 -11.06 40.15
CA ARG A 183 28.07 -10.45 40.82
C ARG A 183 27.68 -9.95 42.21
#